data_AF-A0AAJ5IR16-F1
#
_entry.id   AF-A0AAJ5IR16-F1
#
_cell.length_a   1.000
_cell.length_b   1.000
_cell.length_c   1.000
_cell.angle_alpha   90.00
_cell.angle_beta   90.00
_cell.angle_gamma   90.00
#
_symmetry.space_group_name_H-M   'P 1'
#
loop_
_entity.id
_entity.type
_entity.pdbx_description
1 polymer ?
#
loop_
_entity_poly.entity_id
_entity_poly.type
_entity_poly.pdbx_seq_one_letter_code
_entity_poly.pdbx_strand_id
1 'polypeptide(L)'
;MNTLLNELHAYHHDMANKISQIRKLLKKLKHEPDATDDCKLLFEMLEALHSNAERHHHENEEIIRRALLATEAPIHPRILDIERDHQAFARIAGQLKTLAATTKDTKVIADTVDDYIEKYYDHMESEENIFFPAADKWLSNSQWLEIKHQWN
;
A
#
# COMPACT_ATOMS: atom_id res chain seq x y z
N MET A 1 -6.44 7.99 -19.28
CA MET A 1 -5.64 7.82 -18.07
C MET A 1 -4.42 8.73 -18.10
N ASN A 2 -4.40 9.67 -17.16
CA ASN A 2 -3.30 10.60 -16.92
C ASN A 2 -1.96 9.85 -16.69
N THR A 3 -0.83 10.44 -17.11
CA THR A 3 0.50 9.83 -16.93
C THR A 3 0.89 9.60 -15.48
N LEU A 4 0.43 10.47 -14.57
CA LEU A 4 0.70 10.34 -13.13
C LEU A 4 -0.04 9.12 -12.54
N LEU A 5 -1.28 8.88 -13.00
CA LEU A 5 -2.00 7.67 -12.61
C LEU A 5 -1.30 6.41 -13.14
N ASN A 6 -0.78 6.43 -14.36
CA ASN A 6 -0.01 5.29 -14.90
C ASN A 6 1.23 4.97 -14.05
N GLU A 7 1.86 5.98 -13.45
CA GLU A 7 2.99 5.79 -12.53
C GLU A 7 2.54 5.09 -11.24
N LEU A 8 1.41 5.49 -10.66
CA LEU A 8 0.82 4.82 -9.49
C LEU A 8 0.41 3.38 -9.80
N HIS A 9 -0.22 3.13 -10.96
CA HIS A 9 -0.55 1.78 -11.42
C HIS A 9 0.69 0.88 -11.57
N ALA A 10 1.77 1.42 -12.14
CA ALA A 10 3.02 0.68 -12.27
C ALA A 10 3.60 0.34 -10.88
N TYR A 11 3.51 1.28 -9.94
CA TYR A 11 3.91 1.03 -8.56
C TYR A 11 3.07 -0.10 -7.93
N HIS A 12 1.75 -0.07 -8.06
CA HIS A 12 0.86 -1.14 -7.57
C HIS A 12 1.18 -2.50 -8.17
N HIS A 13 1.52 -2.54 -9.47
CA HIS A 13 1.93 -3.79 -10.12
C HIS A 13 3.21 -4.37 -9.49
N ASP A 14 4.23 -3.53 -9.29
CA ASP A 14 5.48 -3.93 -8.64
C ASP A 14 5.25 -4.36 -7.18
N MET A 15 4.37 -3.65 -6.48
CA MET A 15 4.00 -3.94 -5.11
C MET A 15 3.27 -5.27 -4.98
N ALA A 16 2.30 -5.55 -5.85
CA ALA A 16 1.59 -6.83 -5.92
C ALA A 16 2.56 -8.01 -6.16
N ASN A 17 3.61 -7.81 -6.98
CA ASN A 17 4.65 -8.82 -7.20
C ASN A 17 5.48 -9.10 -5.94
N LYS A 18 5.82 -8.07 -5.15
CA LYS A 18 6.52 -8.24 -3.86
C LYS A 18 5.64 -8.95 -2.84
N ILE A 19 4.39 -8.51 -2.70
CA ILE A 19 3.41 -9.10 -1.79
C ILE A 19 3.16 -10.58 -2.14
N SER A 20 3.07 -10.93 -3.42
CA SER A 20 2.93 -12.32 -3.86
C SER A 20 4.10 -13.20 -3.42
N GLN A 21 5.33 -12.68 -3.43
CA GLN A 21 6.49 -13.40 -2.92
C GLN A 21 6.43 -13.58 -1.39
N ILE A 22 5.99 -12.56 -0.65
CA ILE A 22 5.78 -12.63 0.80
C ILE A 22 4.73 -13.70 1.13
N ARG A 23 3.59 -13.74 0.42
CA ARG A 23 2.56 -14.78 0.61
C ARG A 23 3.10 -16.20 0.38
N LYS A 24 3.98 -16.40 -0.60
CA LYS A 24 4.62 -17.70 -0.84
C LYS A 24 5.52 -18.11 0.33
N LEU A 25 6.30 -17.17 0.86
CA LEU A 25 7.18 -17.40 2.00
C LEU A 25 6.38 -17.67 3.30
N LEU A 26 5.31 -16.92 3.54
CA LEU A 26 4.38 -17.17 4.65
C LEU A 26 3.78 -18.56 4.60
N LYS A 27 3.33 -19.00 3.42
CA LYS A 27 2.82 -20.37 3.24
C LYS A 27 3.88 -21.40 3.60
N LYS A 28 5.14 -21.20 3.22
CA LYS A 28 6.24 -22.10 3.60
C LYS A 28 6.44 -22.14 5.12
N LEU A 29 6.52 -20.98 5.77
CA LEU A 29 6.70 -20.85 7.22
C LEU A 29 5.57 -21.50 8.04
N LYS A 30 4.33 -21.49 7.53
CA LYS A 30 3.19 -22.19 8.17
C LYS A 30 3.34 -23.72 8.17
N HIS A 31 4.12 -24.30 7.25
CA HIS A 31 4.34 -25.75 7.15
C HIS A 31 5.70 -26.19 7.73
N GLU A 32 6.68 -25.29 7.80
CA GLU A 32 8.04 -25.55 8.30
C GLU A 32 8.46 -24.51 9.37
N PRO A 33 8.04 -24.68 10.64
CA PRO A 33 8.16 -23.64 11.68
C PRO A 33 9.59 -23.35 12.14
N ASP A 34 10.54 -24.26 11.93
CA ASP A 34 11.93 -24.13 12.38
C ASP A 34 12.84 -23.40 11.38
N ALA A 35 12.29 -22.85 10.29
CA ALA A 35 13.05 -22.15 9.25
C ALA A 35 13.42 -20.71 9.65
N THR A 36 14.41 -20.58 10.53
CA THR A 36 14.89 -19.28 11.06
C THR A 36 15.32 -18.31 9.94
N ASP A 37 15.95 -18.82 8.87
CA ASP A 37 16.38 -18.00 7.72
C ASP A 37 15.19 -17.47 6.91
N ASP A 38 14.13 -18.27 6.73
CA ASP A 38 12.91 -17.86 6.03
C ASP A 38 12.17 -16.77 6.83
N CYS A 39 12.17 -16.87 8.17
CA CYS A 39 11.58 -15.86 9.03
C CYS A 39 12.33 -14.53 8.93
N LYS A 40 13.67 -14.58 8.89
CA LYS A 40 14.49 -13.38 8.66
C LYS A 40 14.21 -12.75 7.29
N LEU A 41 14.18 -13.56 6.24
CA LEU A 41 13.85 -13.11 4.89
C LEU A 41 12.46 -12.47 4.81
N LEU A 42 11.46 -13.05 5.51
CA LEU A 42 10.11 -12.49 5.58
C LEU A 42 10.14 -11.04 6.10
N PHE A 43 10.86 -10.81 7.20
CA PHE A 43 10.96 -9.46 7.78
C PHE A 43 11.73 -8.49 6.89
N GLU A 44 12.80 -8.93 6.23
CA GLU A 44 13.52 -8.11 5.25
C GLU A 44 12.60 -7.68 4.08
N MET A 45 11.77 -8.60 3.60
CA MET A 45 10.80 -8.31 2.54
C MET A 45 9.69 -7.36 3.00
N LEU A 46 9.20 -7.51 4.24
CA LEU A 46 8.20 -6.61 4.82
C LEU A 46 8.76 -5.21 5.05
N GLU A 47 10.00 -5.09 5.51
CA GLU A 47 10.66 -3.80 5.65
C GLU A 47 10.86 -3.11 4.30
N ALA A 48 11.13 -3.89 3.24
CA ALA A 48 11.24 -3.36 1.89
C ALA A 48 9.93 -2.83 1.30
N LEU A 49 8.76 -3.24 1.84
CA LEU A 49 7.48 -2.62 1.49
C LEU A 49 7.42 -1.18 1.99
N HIS A 50 7.87 -0.96 3.23
CA HIS A 50 7.88 0.33 3.92
C HIS A 50 9.04 1.27 3.54
N SER A 51 9.36 1.28 2.26
CA SER A 51 10.44 2.08 1.70
C SER A 51 10.04 3.57 1.57
N ASN A 52 11.03 4.42 1.30
CA ASN A 52 10.75 5.81 0.92
C ASN A 52 9.89 5.90 -0.35
N ALA A 53 9.97 4.90 -1.25
CA ALA A 53 9.13 4.86 -2.44
C ALA A 53 7.64 4.67 -2.11
N GLU A 54 7.30 3.84 -1.12
CA GLU A 54 5.92 3.71 -0.62
C GLU A 54 5.42 5.01 -0.01
N ARG A 55 6.27 5.68 0.79
CA ARG A 55 5.90 6.97 1.36
C ARG A 55 5.59 8.01 0.28
N HIS A 56 6.47 8.15 -0.72
CA HIS A 56 6.25 9.10 -1.81
C HIS A 56 5.02 8.74 -2.65
N HIS A 57 4.79 7.44 -2.87
CA HIS A 57 3.59 6.95 -3.55
C HIS A 57 2.30 7.39 -2.83
N HIS A 58 2.18 7.15 -1.53
CA HIS A 58 1.02 7.61 -0.75
C HIS A 58 0.95 9.15 -0.68
N GLU A 59 2.08 9.86 -0.60
CA GLU A 59 2.08 11.33 -0.64
C GLU A 59 1.53 11.88 -1.97
N ASN A 60 1.89 11.25 -3.08
CA ASN A 60 1.42 11.59 -4.42
C ASN A 60 -0.08 11.29 -4.59
N GLU A 61 -0.56 10.17 -4.06
CA GLU A 61 -2.00 9.86 -3.97
C GLU A 61 -2.77 10.90 -3.17
N GLU A 62 -2.22 11.32 -2.04
CA GLU A 62 -2.82 12.33 -1.18
C GLU A 62 -2.93 13.71 -1.86
N ILE A 63 -1.99 14.06 -2.74
CA ILE A 63 -2.08 15.28 -3.57
C ILE A 63 -3.30 15.18 -4.52
N ILE A 64 -3.45 14.05 -5.21
CA ILE A 64 -4.59 13.80 -6.12
C ILE A 64 -5.90 13.79 -5.34
N ARG A 65 -5.93 13.10 -4.19
CA ARG A 65 -7.12 12.95 -3.36
C ARG A 65 -7.63 14.30 -2.89
N ARG A 66 -6.75 15.15 -2.35
CA ARG A 66 -7.12 16.52 -1.95
C ARG A 66 -7.65 17.36 -3.11
N ALA A 67 -7.02 17.26 -4.29
CA ALA A 67 -7.50 17.96 -5.48
C ALA A 67 -8.90 17.48 -5.89
N LEU A 68 -9.16 16.17 -5.83
CA LEU A 68 -10.47 15.58 -6.15
C LEU A 68 -11.54 16.01 -5.15
N LEU A 69 -11.23 16.03 -3.86
CA LEU A 69 -12.15 16.49 -2.80
C LEU A 69 -12.50 17.98 -2.91
N ALA A 70 -11.66 18.78 -3.58
CA ALA A 70 -11.94 20.19 -3.85
C ALA A 70 -12.85 20.41 -5.07
N THR A 71 -13.31 19.34 -5.72
CA THR A 71 -14.25 19.39 -6.84
C THR A 71 -15.70 19.12 -6.40
N GLU A 72 -16.64 19.32 -7.33
CA GLU A 72 -18.06 18.94 -7.17
C GLU A 72 -18.33 17.46 -7.50
N ALA A 73 -17.28 16.62 -7.55
CA ALA A 73 -17.43 15.20 -7.83
C ALA A 73 -18.25 14.48 -6.74
N PRO A 74 -19.10 13.51 -7.09
CA PRO A 74 -19.72 12.63 -6.11
C PRO A 74 -18.64 11.72 -5.50
N ILE A 75 -18.21 12.04 -4.29
CA ILE A 75 -17.13 11.33 -3.60
C ILE A 75 -17.65 10.02 -3.00
N HIS A 76 -17.09 8.91 -3.46
CA HIS A 76 -17.34 7.61 -2.86
C HIS A 76 -16.72 7.54 -1.45
N PRO A 77 -17.39 6.96 -0.43
CA PRO A 77 -16.86 6.88 0.94
C PRO A 77 -15.45 6.31 1.02
N ARG A 78 -15.13 5.33 0.18
CA ARG A 78 -13.80 4.72 0.15
C ARG A 78 -12.67 5.71 -0.18
N ILE A 79 -12.93 6.75 -0.98
CA ILE A 79 -11.95 7.80 -1.26
C ILE A 79 -11.62 8.59 0.02
N LEU A 80 -12.57 8.71 0.95
CA LEU A 80 -12.33 9.36 2.24
C LEU A 80 -11.50 8.47 3.20
N ASP A 81 -11.58 7.15 3.04
CA ASP A 81 -10.90 6.19 3.91
C ASP A 81 -9.44 5.92 3.49
N ILE A 82 -9.04 6.26 2.26
CA ILE A 82 -7.65 6.09 1.75
C ILE A 82 -6.61 6.67 2.71
N GLU A 83 -6.81 7.90 3.20
CA GLU A 83 -5.89 8.53 4.14
C GLU A 83 -5.76 7.72 5.44
N ARG A 84 -6.86 7.11 5.90
CA ARG A 84 -6.86 6.28 7.10
C ARG A 84 -6.10 4.98 6.88
N ASP A 85 -6.20 4.40 5.68
CA ASP A 85 -5.44 3.21 5.29
C ASP A 85 -3.95 3.51 5.30
N HIS A 86 -3.51 4.60 4.66
CA HIS A 86 -2.11 5.02 4.65
C HIS A 86 -1.55 5.21 6.06
N GLN A 87 -2.31 5.87 6.94
CA GLN A 87 -1.95 6.03 8.35
C GLN A 87 -1.92 4.68 9.11
N ALA A 88 -2.81 3.75 8.77
CA ALA A 88 -2.83 2.42 9.38
C ALA A 88 -1.62 1.58 8.96
N PHE A 89 -1.22 1.62 7.69
CA PHE A 89 -0.03 0.92 7.21
C PHE A 89 1.25 1.40 7.90
N ALA A 90 1.39 2.72 8.09
CA ALA A 90 2.52 3.27 8.84
C ALA A 90 2.59 2.74 10.29
N ARG A 91 1.44 2.51 10.93
CA ARG A 91 1.37 1.91 12.27
C ARG A 91 1.69 0.42 12.26
N ILE A 92 1.13 -0.34 11.32
CA ILE A 92 1.36 -1.79 11.21
C ILE A 92 2.83 -2.08 10.91
N ALA A 93 3.49 -1.25 10.10
CA ALA A 93 4.93 -1.32 9.85
C ALA A 93 5.75 -1.33 11.15
N GLY A 94 5.44 -0.40 12.07
CA GLY A 94 6.11 -0.32 13.37
C GLY A 94 5.83 -1.52 14.27
N GLN A 95 4.61 -2.08 14.20
CA GLN A 95 4.24 -3.28 14.92
C GLN A 95 5.00 -4.51 14.40
N LEU A 96 5.11 -4.67 13.08
CA LEU A 96 5.85 -5.78 12.45
C LEU A 96 7.34 -5.75 12.85
N LYS A 97 7.98 -4.57 12.89
CA LYS A 97 9.37 -4.43 13.38
C LYS A 97 9.51 -4.85 14.83
N THR A 98 8.55 -4.51 15.68
CA THR A 98 8.54 -4.92 17.08
C THR A 98 8.34 -6.42 17.21
N LEU A 99 7.44 -7.00 16.41
CA LEU A 99 7.15 -8.43 16.41
C LEU A 99 8.39 -9.24 16.04
N ALA A 100 9.13 -8.81 15.00
CA ALA A 100 10.41 -9.40 14.59
C ALA A 100 11.45 -9.47 15.73
N ALA A 101 11.43 -8.50 16.63
CA ALA A 101 12.39 -8.39 17.73
C ALA A 101 11.95 -9.13 19.01
N THR A 102 10.66 -9.49 19.15
CA THR A 102 10.08 -9.87 20.45
C THR A 102 9.45 -11.26 20.50
N THR A 103 9.04 -11.85 19.38
CA THR A 103 8.43 -13.19 19.37
C THR A 103 9.13 -14.15 18.40
N LYS A 104 9.14 -15.44 18.76
CA LYS A 104 9.51 -16.55 17.87
C LYS A 104 8.29 -17.38 17.43
N ASP A 105 7.08 -16.96 17.83
CA ASP A 105 5.86 -17.64 17.44
C ASP A 105 5.56 -17.33 15.96
N THR A 106 5.94 -18.27 15.09
CA THR A 106 5.77 -18.17 13.64
C THR A 106 4.31 -18.09 13.23
N LYS A 107 3.38 -18.63 14.04
CA LYS A 107 1.94 -18.54 13.74
C LYS A 107 1.43 -17.12 13.95
N VAL A 108 1.77 -16.49 15.07
CA VAL A 108 1.39 -15.10 15.36
C VAL A 108 1.98 -14.14 14.30
N ILE A 109 3.24 -14.35 13.92
CA ILE A 109 3.87 -13.61 12.82
C ILE A 109 3.07 -13.81 11.53
N ALA A 110 2.81 -15.05 11.15
CA ALA A 110 2.18 -15.34 9.88
C ALA A 110 0.75 -14.80 9.78
N ASP A 111 -0.04 -14.88 10.85
CA ASP A 111 -1.41 -14.35 10.89
C ASP A 111 -1.41 -12.82 10.86
N THR A 112 -0.49 -12.16 11.58
CA THR A 112 -0.35 -10.69 11.55
C THR A 112 0.02 -10.19 10.15
N VAL A 113 0.92 -10.90 9.47
CA VAL A 113 1.36 -10.52 8.12
C VAL A 113 0.28 -10.81 7.09
N ASP A 114 -0.45 -11.93 7.19
CA ASP A 114 -1.60 -12.20 6.30
C ASP A 114 -2.66 -11.09 6.43
N ASP A 115 -3.01 -10.69 7.64
CA ASP A 115 -3.95 -9.58 7.88
C ASP A 115 -3.46 -8.25 7.31
N TYR A 116 -2.16 -7.99 7.34
CA TYR A 116 -1.55 -6.80 6.74
C TYR A 116 -1.65 -6.85 5.21
N ILE A 117 -1.35 -8.00 4.60
CA ILE A 117 -1.40 -8.20 3.14
C ILE A 117 -2.83 -8.06 2.61
N GLU A 118 -3.83 -8.62 3.30
CA GLU A 118 -5.22 -8.50 2.87
C GLU A 118 -5.68 -7.03 2.89
N LYS A 119 -5.32 -6.26 3.92
CA LYS A 119 -5.61 -4.82 3.96
C LYS A 119 -4.90 -4.05 2.83
N TYR A 120 -3.67 -4.44 2.49
CA TYR A 120 -2.94 -3.82 1.40
C TYR A 120 -3.61 -4.05 0.04
N TYR A 121 -4.10 -5.26 -0.21
CA TYR A 121 -4.85 -5.55 -1.44
C TYR A 121 -6.19 -4.81 -1.50
N ASP A 122 -6.94 -4.78 -0.41
CA ASP A 122 -8.20 -4.02 -0.32
C ASP A 122 -8.00 -2.52 -0.58
N HIS A 123 -6.89 -1.97 -0.08
CA HIS A 123 -6.48 -0.59 -0.36
C HIS A 123 -6.18 -0.36 -1.85
N MET A 124 -5.26 -1.14 -2.43
CA MET A 124 -4.93 -1.02 -3.86
C MET A 124 -6.17 -1.24 -4.73
N GLU A 125 -7.02 -2.22 -4.43
CA GLU A 125 -8.26 -2.49 -5.18
C GLU A 125 -9.21 -1.29 -5.14
N SER A 126 -9.34 -0.65 -3.99
CA SER A 126 -10.12 0.56 -3.81
C SER A 126 -9.58 1.71 -4.65
N GLU A 127 -8.26 1.85 -4.74
CA GLU A 127 -7.64 2.91 -5.50
C GLU A 127 -7.79 2.69 -7.01
N GLU A 128 -7.45 1.50 -7.47
CA GLU A 128 -7.52 1.05 -8.86
C GLU A 128 -8.93 1.14 -9.45
N ASN A 129 -9.95 0.75 -8.69
CA ASN A 129 -11.31 0.61 -9.22
C ASN A 129 -12.23 1.78 -8.87
N ILE A 130 -11.88 2.61 -7.88
CA ILE A 130 -12.74 3.70 -7.41
C ILE A 130 -12.02 5.04 -7.47
N PHE A 131 -10.87 5.17 -6.82
CA PHE A 131 -10.20 6.46 -6.68
C PHE A 131 -9.62 6.96 -8.00
N PHE A 132 -8.76 6.18 -8.66
CA PHE A 132 -8.09 6.60 -9.89
C PHE A 132 -9.10 6.85 -11.03
N PRO A 133 -10.13 6.02 -11.24
CA PRO A 133 -11.18 6.34 -12.22
C PRO A 133 -11.95 7.62 -11.88
N ALA A 134 -12.22 7.89 -10.60
CA ALA A 134 -12.86 9.13 -10.19
C ALA A 134 -11.96 10.35 -10.44
N ALA A 135 -10.67 10.24 -10.13
CA ALA A 135 -9.68 11.28 -10.38
C ALA A 135 -9.52 11.57 -11.88
N ASP A 136 -9.35 10.55 -12.74
CA ASP A 136 -9.21 10.72 -14.20
C ASP A 136 -10.46 11.37 -14.82
N LYS A 137 -11.64 11.08 -14.27
CA LYS A 137 -12.92 11.61 -14.76
C LYS A 137 -13.16 13.07 -14.37
N TRP A 138 -12.85 13.45 -13.13
CA TRP A 138 -13.32 14.72 -12.56
C TRP A 138 -12.24 15.79 -12.46
N LEU A 139 -10.96 15.42 -12.44
CA LEU A 139 -9.88 16.40 -12.43
C LEU A 139 -9.68 16.98 -13.83
N SER A 140 -9.70 18.30 -13.90
CA SER A 140 -9.42 19.04 -15.13
C SER A 140 -7.92 19.02 -15.48
N ASN A 141 -7.59 19.33 -16.73
CA ASN A 141 -6.20 19.42 -17.18
C ASN A 141 -5.37 20.44 -16.37
N SER A 142 -5.97 21.56 -15.95
CA SER A 142 -5.27 22.55 -15.11
C SER A 142 -4.94 22.01 -13.72
N GLN A 143 -5.87 21.28 -13.10
CA GLN A 143 -5.62 20.63 -11.81
C GLN A 143 -4.54 19.55 -11.94
N TRP A 144 -4.55 18.76 -13.01
CA TRP A 144 -3.49 17.80 -13.29
C TRP A 144 -2.11 18.46 -13.45
N LEU A 145 -2.05 19.65 -14.06
CA LEU A 145 -0.81 20.41 -14.16
C LEU A 145 -0.34 20.90 -12.79
N GLU A 146 -1.24 21.39 -11.94
CA GLU A 146 -0.95 21.81 -10.56
C GLU A 146 -0.47 20.64 -9.69
N ILE A 147 -1.09 19.46 -9.85
CA ILE A 147 -0.67 18.21 -9.18
C ILE A 147 0.74 17.86 -9.62
N LYS A 148 1.04 17.92 -10.93
CA LYS A 148 2.37 17.62 -11.46
C LYS A 148 3.46 18.52 -10.87
N HIS A 149 3.15 19.77 -10.52
CA HIS A 149 4.11 20.68 -9.88
C HIS A 149 4.44 20.31 -8.43
N GLN A 150 3.60 19.50 -7.79
CA GLN A 150 3.77 19.02 -6.41
C GLN A 150 4.26 17.57 -6.35
N TRP A 151 4.38 16.91 -7.51
CA TRP A 151 4.74 15.50 -7.63
C TRP A 151 6.19 15.27 -7.22
N ASN A 152 6.40 14.27 -6.35
CA ASN A 152 7.72 13.83 -5.88
C ASN A 152 8.22 12.60 -6.63
#